data_AF-A0A060SF31-F1
#
_entry.id   AF-A0A060SF31-F1
#
_cell.length_a   1.000
_cell.length_b   1.000
_cell.length_c   1.000
_cell.angle_alpha   90.00
_cell.angle_beta   90.00
_cell.angle_gamma   90.00
#
_symmetry.space_group_name_H-M   'P 1'
#
loop_
_entity.id
_entity.type
_entity.pdbx_description
1 polymer ?
#
loop_
_entity_poly.entity_id
_entity_poly.type
_entity_poly.pdbx_seq_one_letter_code
_entity_poly.pdbx_strand_id
1 'polypeptide(L)'
;MSSICIPVPKRKISKIPSVWKQFRYSPVLFIARKAFALSHYQTSQQAALSHSHGRHTVAPHIASSEPPPTARIVCISDSHNAQDRIPALPPGDILIHAGDLTHWGTEREIHEALRWLNAAPHPHKVFIAGNHDSALAIPERRESILAAYPDLIYLEDSSTTVTVYGRKLTLFGSPRTPRRGSGVFMYPHGEAMWEIPPETDILITHGPPKFHLDVGGYGCDQLLQSLWKIRPRLHVFGHIHGGRGVGHLDWSQDQEAYEAVCAKEAGMKAALQVVLATLSRKMRKRWLREARASSGTILVNASWWGQPEDGSAEGAVVVDIPLPSKEVKPSPEPPQEHPSFDANQSSPVPSVGTLALDPTPVPLSESLTIKPKPLILASTLTNTPKSLPLAEAVADCVEQSATAPGHPVDVS
;
A
#
# COMPACT_ATOMS: atom_id res chain seq x y z
N MET A 1 48.77 -28.16 23.00
CA MET A 1 47.58 -28.86 22.44
C MET A 1 47.05 -27.99 21.32
N SER A 2 47.14 -28.48 20.09
CA SER A 2 46.83 -27.73 18.86
C SER A 2 45.30 -27.63 18.70
N SER A 3 44.75 -26.42 18.71
CA SER A 3 43.33 -26.18 18.42
C SER A 3 43.05 -26.41 16.94
N ILE A 4 42.24 -27.44 16.67
CA ILE A 4 41.72 -27.76 15.34
C ILE A 4 40.66 -26.71 14.99
N CYS A 5 41.00 -25.78 14.09
CA CYS A 5 40.01 -24.94 13.42
C CYS A 5 39.17 -25.81 12.48
N ILE A 6 37.93 -26.09 12.87
CA ILE A 6 36.94 -26.70 11.98
C ILE A 6 36.49 -25.60 10.99
N PRO A 7 36.68 -25.76 9.67
CA PRO A 7 36.23 -24.77 8.71
C PRO A 7 34.70 -24.70 8.69
N VAL A 8 34.15 -23.50 8.92
CA VAL A 8 32.72 -23.22 8.72
C VAL A 8 32.41 -23.40 7.23
N PRO A 9 31.46 -24.27 6.84
CA PRO A 9 31.15 -24.48 5.44
C PRO A 9 30.53 -23.21 4.86
N LYS A 10 31.11 -22.68 3.77
CA LYS A 10 30.51 -21.61 2.96
C LYS A 10 29.13 -22.08 2.49
N ARG A 11 28.04 -21.56 3.09
CA ARG A 11 26.67 -21.84 2.66
C ARG A 11 26.51 -21.40 1.20
N LYS A 12 26.14 -22.33 0.32
CA LYS A 12 25.78 -22.02 -1.06
C LYS A 12 24.49 -21.21 -1.04
N ILE A 13 24.57 -19.95 -1.45
CA ILE A 13 23.40 -19.12 -1.76
C ILE A 13 22.54 -19.92 -2.76
N SER A 14 21.29 -20.18 -2.39
CA SER A 14 20.35 -20.91 -3.26
C SER A 14 20.19 -20.13 -4.55
N LYS A 15 20.67 -20.68 -5.68
CA LYS A 15 20.49 -20.06 -7.00
C LYS A 15 19.01 -19.76 -7.23
N ILE A 16 18.71 -18.51 -7.61
CA ILE A 16 17.38 -18.10 -8.06
C ILE A 16 16.87 -19.15 -9.06
N PRO A 17 15.67 -19.74 -8.87
CA PRO A 17 15.17 -20.77 -9.76
C PRO A 17 15.16 -20.25 -11.20
N SER A 18 15.72 -21.04 -12.14
CA SER A 18 15.68 -20.68 -13.56
C SER A 18 14.24 -20.42 -14.01
N VAL A 19 14.07 -19.57 -15.03
CA VAL A 19 12.76 -19.25 -15.61
C VAL A 19 11.95 -20.52 -15.92
N TRP A 20 12.62 -21.53 -16.45
CA TRP A 20 12.03 -22.83 -16.75
C TRP A 20 11.57 -23.59 -15.49
N LYS A 21 12.34 -23.53 -14.40
CA LYS A 21 11.97 -24.13 -13.12
C LYS A 21 10.75 -23.45 -12.49
N GLN A 22 10.64 -22.13 -12.62
CA GLN A 22 9.46 -21.38 -12.17
C GLN A 22 8.20 -21.76 -12.96
N PHE A 23 8.31 -21.82 -14.30
CA PHE A 23 7.21 -22.25 -15.17
C PHE A 23 6.77 -23.68 -14.85
N ARG A 24 7.71 -24.64 -14.74
CA ARG A 24 7.40 -26.04 -14.45
C ARG A 24 6.71 -26.22 -13.09
N TYR A 25 7.04 -25.38 -12.11
CA TYR A 25 6.42 -25.44 -10.78
C TYR A 25 4.97 -24.96 -10.78
N SER A 26 4.68 -23.85 -11.47
CA SER A 26 3.32 -23.35 -11.61
C SER A 26 3.14 -22.60 -12.94
N PRO A 27 2.73 -23.31 -14.01
CA PRO A 27 2.60 -22.70 -15.34
C PRO A 27 1.58 -21.55 -15.37
N VAL A 28 0.44 -21.73 -14.71
CA VAL A 28 -0.64 -20.73 -14.63
C VAL A 28 -0.16 -19.46 -13.94
N LEU A 29 0.44 -19.59 -12.76
CA LEU A 29 0.96 -18.45 -12.00
C LEU A 29 2.10 -17.74 -12.73
N PHE A 30 2.99 -18.51 -13.38
CA PHE A 30 4.07 -17.95 -14.17
C PHE A 30 3.54 -17.10 -15.33
N ILE A 31 2.57 -17.61 -16.09
CA ILE A 31 1.95 -16.90 -17.22
C ILE A 31 1.27 -15.61 -16.73
N ALA A 32 0.43 -15.72 -15.69
CA ALA A 32 -0.29 -14.58 -15.13
C ALA A 32 0.67 -13.49 -14.65
N ARG A 33 1.71 -13.84 -13.87
CA ARG A 33 2.73 -12.89 -13.40
C ARG A 33 3.50 -12.22 -14.53
N LYS A 34 3.89 -12.97 -15.56
CA LYS A 34 4.59 -12.40 -16.73
C LYS A 34 3.70 -11.46 -17.52
N ALA A 35 2.44 -11.82 -17.74
CA ALA A 35 1.48 -10.95 -18.41
C ALA A 35 1.21 -9.67 -17.61
N PHE A 36 0.94 -9.80 -16.31
CA PHE A 36 0.67 -8.69 -15.41
C PHE A 36 1.87 -7.73 -15.29
N ALA A 37 3.09 -8.27 -15.19
CA ALA A 37 4.31 -7.47 -15.16
C ALA A 37 4.47 -6.58 -16.41
N LEU A 38 4.15 -7.11 -17.59
CA LEU A 38 4.25 -6.39 -18.87
C LEU A 38 3.21 -5.27 -19.03
N SER A 39 2.14 -5.27 -18.24
CA SER A 39 1.10 -4.23 -18.28
C SER A 39 1.25 -3.19 -17.17
N HIS A 40 1.71 -3.60 -15.97
CA HIS A 40 1.60 -2.78 -14.76
C HIS A 40 2.93 -2.26 -14.21
N TYR A 41 4.08 -2.89 -14.54
CA TYR A 41 5.40 -2.50 -13.99
C TYR A 41 6.26 -1.68 -14.98
N GLN A 42 6.01 -1.79 -16.29
CA GLN A 42 6.73 -0.96 -17.27
C GLN A 42 6.21 0.48 -17.37
N THR A 43 4.96 0.72 -16.95
CA THR A 43 4.39 2.08 -16.96
C THR A 43 4.93 2.93 -15.80
N SER A 44 5.37 2.30 -14.69
CA SER A 44 5.85 2.99 -13.48
C SER A 44 7.32 3.48 -13.58
N GLN A 45 8.23 2.71 -14.19
CA GLN A 45 9.61 3.18 -14.41
C GLN A 45 9.68 4.37 -15.38
N GLN A 46 8.86 4.41 -16.43
CA GLN A 46 8.85 5.53 -17.37
C GLN A 46 8.28 6.81 -16.76
N ALA A 47 7.28 6.74 -15.89
CA ALA A 47 6.77 7.91 -15.17
C ALA A 47 7.80 8.48 -14.16
N ALA A 48 8.51 7.59 -13.45
CA ALA A 48 9.54 7.97 -12.49
C ALA A 48 10.83 8.53 -13.15
N LEU A 49 11.21 8.03 -14.33
CA LEU A 49 12.44 8.44 -15.00
C LEU A 49 12.29 9.67 -15.92
N SER A 50 11.10 9.92 -16.49
CA SER A 50 10.90 10.96 -17.52
C SER A 50 10.99 12.41 -17.02
N HIS A 51 10.93 12.64 -15.70
CA HIS A 51 11.04 13.99 -15.13
C HIS A 51 12.44 14.35 -14.62
N SER A 52 13.43 13.48 -14.84
CA SER A 52 14.84 13.75 -14.53
C SER A 52 15.57 14.60 -15.59
N HIS A 53 14.99 14.78 -16.77
CA HIS A 53 15.61 15.51 -17.88
C HIS A 53 14.73 16.69 -18.30
N GLY A 54 14.91 17.82 -17.62
CA GLY A 54 14.36 19.10 -18.06
C GLY A 54 14.94 19.52 -19.41
N ARG A 55 14.13 19.43 -20.47
CA ARG A 55 14.38 20.17 -21.71
C ARG A 55 13.07 20.74 -22.22
N HIS A 56 12.83 22.00 -21.89
CA HIS A 56 11.77 22.80 -22.50
C HIS A 56 12.10 23.00 -23.98
N THR A 57 11.32 22.40 -24.86
CA THR A 57 11.17 22.86 -26.25
C THR A 57 9.70 23.16 -26.46
N VAL A 58 9.39 24.46 -26.51
CA VAL A 58 8.04 24.98 -26.78
C VAL A 58 7.72 24.78 -28.26
N ALA A 59 6.62 24.09 -28.54
CA ALA A 59 5.95 24.11 -29.84
C ALA A 59 4.58 24.81 -29.69
N PRO A 60 4.10 25.56 -30.69
CA PRO A 60 2.96 26.46 -30.50
C PRO A 60 1.60 25.76 -30.62
N HIS A 61 0.73 26.11 -29.67
CA HIS A 61 -0.73 26.15 -29.61
C HIS A 61 -1.61 25.24 -30.50
N ILE A 62 -2.35 24.34 -29.83
CA ILE A 62 -3.82 24.17 -29.98
C ILE A 62 -4.40 23.95 -28.56
N ALA A 63 -5.51 24.62 -28.25
CA ALA A 63 -6.13 24.63 -26.92
C ALA A 63 -6.76 23.28 -26.52
N SER A 64 -6.37 22.72 -25.37
CA SER A 64 -7.23 21.92 -24.46
C SER A 64 -6.46 21.47 -23.21
N SER A 65 -6.95 21.90 -22.04
CA SER A 65 -6.67 21.42 -20.66
C SER A 65 -5.21 21.12 -20.29
N GLU A 66 -4.57 22.02 -19.52
CA GLU A 66 -3.39 21.63 -18.75
C GLU A 66 -3.75 20.45 -17.81
N PRO A 67 -2.86 19.46 -17.65
CA PRO A 67 -3.07 18.37 -16.70
C PRO A 67 -3.26 18.95 -15.28
N PRO A 68 -4.07 18.30 -14.42
CA PRO A 68 -4.25 18.77 -13.06
C PRO A 68 -2.89 18.88 -12.36
N PRO A 69 -2.70 19.90 -11.50
CA PRO A 69 -1.44 20.06 -10.78
C PRO A 69 -1.14 18.77 -10.01
N THR A 70 0.12 18.34 -10.03
CA THR A 70 0.57 17.15 -9.32
C THR A 70 1.28 17.51 -8.03
N ALA A 71 1.23 16.64 -7.03
CA ALA A 71 2.12 16.68 -5.88
C ALA A 71 3.26 15.67 -6.05
N ARG A 72 4.49 16.10 -5.79
CA ARG A 72 5.68 15.26 -5.79
C ARG A 72 5.89 14.64 -4.41
N ILE A 73 5.80 13.32 -4.35
CA ILE A 73 5.94 12.53 -3.13
C ILE A 73 7.29 11.82 -3.14
N VAL A 74 8.05 12.00 -2.08
CA VAL A 74 9.35 11.34 -1.86
C VAL A 74 9.13 10.26 -0.81
N CYS A 75 9.33 9.01 -1.19
CA CYS A 75 9.03 7.84 -0.38
C CYS A 75 10.32 7.12 0.02
N ILE A 76 10.44 6.83 1.31
CA ILE A 76 11.47 5.98 1.87
C ILE A 76 10.87 5.08 2.96
N SER A 77 11.54 3.98 3.28
CA SER A 77 11.19 3.08 4.39
C SER A 77 12.42 2.25 4.75
N ASP A 78 12.40 1.59 5.91
CA ASP A 78 13.40 0.58 6.30
C ASP A 78 14.82 1.15 6.30
N SER A 79 14.98 2.41 6.72
CA SER A 79 16.30 3.06 6.77
C SER A 79 17.23 2.39 7.79
N HIS A 80 16.70 1.77 8.85
CA HIS A 80 17.46 0.99 9.82
C HIS A 80 18.78 1.65 10.26
N ASN A 81 18.71 2.88 10.79
CA ASN A 81 19.87 3.69 11.20
C ASN A 81 20.87 4.05 10.07
N ALA A 82 20.54 3.82 8.81
CA ALA A 82 21.44 4.04 7.67
C ALA A 82 21.18 5.38 6.94
N GLN A 83 20.56 6.36 7.61
CA GLN A 83 20.30 7.69 7.06
C GLN A 83 21.51 8.36 6.41
N ASP A 84 22.72 8.15 6.95
CA ASP A 84 23.96 8.73 6.40
C ASP A 84 24.45 8.04 5.12
N ARG A 85 23.89 6.87 4.80
CA ARG A 85 24.21 6.08 3.59
C ARG A 85 23.15 6.22 2.50
N ILE A 86 21.99 6.76 2.85
CA ILE A 86 20.93 7.06 1.90
C ILE A 86 21.38 8.28 1.06
N PRO A 87 21.35 8.19 -0.28
CA PRO A 87 21.61 9.35 -1.13
C PRO A 87 20.75 10.56 -0.76
N ALA A 88 21.24 11.75 -1.04
CA ALA A 88 20.52 13.00 -0.75
C ALA A 88 19.07 12.93 -1.23
N LEU A 89 18.13 13.25 -0.32
CA LEU A 89 16.70 13.20 -0.62
C LEU A 89 16.38 14.22 -1.73
N PRO A 90 15.74 13.80 -2.83
CA PRO A 90 15.35 14.71 -3.89
C PRO A 90 14.27 15.69 -3.39
N PRO A 91 14.15 16.89 -4.01
CA PRO A 91 13.12 17.84 -3.64
C PRO A 91 11.72 17.27 -3.92
N GLY A 92 10.77 17.59 -3.04
CA GLY A 92 9.36 17.21 -3.20
C GLY A 92 8.45 17.96 -2.23
N ASP A 93 7.15 17.80 -2.43
CA ASP A 93 6.13 18.48 -1.64
C ASP A 93 5.84 17.75 -0.32
N ILE A 94 5.92 16.42 -0.34
CA ILE A 94 5.67 15.54 0.81
C ILE A 94 6.78 14.49 0.88
N LEU A 95 7.46 14.39 2.02
CA LEU A 95 8.36 13.30 2.37
C LEU A 95 7.64 12.28 3.26
N ILE A 96 7.70 11.00 2.91
CA ILE A 96 7.08 9.90 3.63
C ILE A 96 8.15 8.87 4.04
N HIS A 97 8.22 8.53 5.33
CA HIS A 97 8.96 7.37 5.84
C HIS A 97 8.00 6.27 6.33
N ALA A 98 7.97 5.11 5.66
CA ALA A 98 6.97 4.06 5.91
C ALA A 98 7.38 3.00 6.98
N GLY A 99 8.02 3.46 8.06
CA GLY A 99 8.43 2.60 9.18
C GLY A 99 9.83 1.99 9.07
N ASP A 100 10.25 1.32 10.14
CA ASP A 100 11.59 0.77 10.35
C ASP A 100 12.68 1.84 10.19
N LEU A 101 12.53 2.92 10.95
CA LEU A 101 13.55 3.96 11.04
C LEU A 101 14.85 3.41 11.65
N THR A 102 14.72 2.42 12.53
CA THR A 102 15.80 1.96 13.40
C THR A 102 16.05 0.47 13.30
N HIS A 103 17.19 0.01 13.85
CA HIS A 103 17.46 -1.43 14.00
C HIS A 103 16.85 -2.02 15.28
N TRP A 104 16.92 -1.29 16.40
CA TRP A 104 16.51 -1.81 17.71
C TRP A 104 15.41 -0.99 18.38
N GLY A 105 15.04 0.16 17.82
CA GLY A 105 13.98 0.98 18.36
C GLY A 105 14.33 1.63 19.68
N THR A 106 15.61 1.82 19.98
CA THR A 106 16.00 2.59 21.17
C THR A 106 15.63 4.06 20.97
N GLU A 107 15.33 4.76 22.06
CA GLU A 107 15.00 6.19 22.01
C GLU A 107 16.12 7.02 21.36
N ARG A 108 17.38 6.68 21.63
CA ARG A 108 18.55 7.30 20.97
C ARG A 108 18.50 7.15 19.45
N GLU A 109 18.27 5.94 18.94
CA GLU A 109 18.19 5.68 17.51
C GLU A 109 17.02 6.41 16.88
N ILE A 110 15.85 6.43 17.54
CA ILE A 110 14.69 7.18 17.06
C ILE A 110 15.01 8.67 16.98
N HIS A 111 15.65 9.26 18.00
CA HIS A 111 16.07 10.66 17.92
C HIS A 111 17.10 10.92 16.79
N GLU A 112 18.00 9.98 16.50
CA GLU A 112 18.95 10.11 15.38
C GLU A 112 18.21 10.11 14.04
N ALA A 113 17.30 9.17 13.83
CA ALA A 113 16.50 9.08 12.61
C ALA A 113 15.57 10.30 12.42
N LEU A 114 14.87 10.73 13.48
CA LEU A 114 13.97 11.87 13.41
C LEU A 114 14.70 13.20 13.23
N ARG A 115 15.93 13.36 13.76
CA ARG A 115 16.77 14.53 13.45
C ARG A 115 17.07 14.64 11.96
N TRP A 116 17.43 13.53 11.33
CA TRP A 116 17.67 13.47 9.89
C TRP A 116 16.40 13.78 9.09
N LEU A 117 15.27 13.16 9.46
CA LEU A 117 13.99 13.39 8.80
C LEU A 117 13.53 14.86 8.92
N ASN A 118 13.67 15.44 10.11
CA ASN A 118 13.28 16.82 10.40
C ASN A 118 14.13 17.85 9.62
N ALA A 119 15.41 17.54 9.39
CA ALA A 119 16.32 18.40 8.62
C ALA A 119 16.00 18.44 7.11
N ALA A 120 15.15 17.54 6.60
CA ALA A 120 14.78 17.51 5.20
C ALA A 120 13.99 18.78 4.80
N PRO A 121 14.25 19.37 3.62
CA PRO A 121 13.67 20.65 3.20
C PRO A 121 12.20 20.54 2.77
N HIS A 122 11.61 19.34 2.79
CA HIS A 122 10.25 19.08 2.35
C HIS A 122 9.23 19.82 3.24
N PRO A 123 8.23 20.52 2.64
CA PRO A 123 7.23 21.25 3.41
C PRO A 123 6.43 20.37 4.37
N HIS A 124 6.06 19.16 3.93
CA HIS A 124 5.35 18.18 4.73
C HIS A 124 6.21 16.94 4.92
N LYS A 125 6.39 16.50 6.17
CA LYS A 125 7.20 15.32 6.54
C LYS A 125 6.35 14.39 7.38
N VAL A 126 6.01 13.24 6.82
CA VAL A 126 5.09 12.27 7.43
C VAL A 126 5.84 10.97 7.67
N PHE A 127 5.64 10.35 8.81
CA PHE A 127 6.20 9.03 9.08
C PHE A 127 5.26 8.17 9.91
N ILE A 128 5.47 6.87 9.80
CA ILE A 128 4.90 5.84 10.67
C ILE A 128 6.05 5.06 11.30
N ALA A 129 5.76 4.31 12.36
CA ALA A 129 6.68 3.32 12.91
C ALA A 129 6.67 2.03 12.07
N GLY A 130 7.67 1.18 12.25
CA GLY A 130 7.69 -0.22 11.80
C GLY A 130 7.96 -1.18 12.95
N ASN A 131 8.15 -2.46 12.65
CA ASN A 131 8.33 -3.49 13.68
C ASN A 131 9.64 -3.39 14.46
N HIS A 132 10.60 -2.59 14.01
CA HIS A 132 11.85 -2.32 14.73
C HIS A 132 11.78 -1.12 15.67
N ASP A 133 10.79 -0.23 15.55
CA ASP A 133 10.77 1.07 16.23
C ASP A 133 10.13 1.02 17.63
N SER A 134 10.64 0.12 18.47
CA SER A 134 10.10 -0.23 19.80
C SER A 134 9.81 0.95 20.73
N ALA A 135 10.61 2.02 20.74
CA ALA A 135 10.35 3.20 21.58
C ALA A 135 9.07 3.95 21.18
N LEU A 136 8.67 3.92 19.91
CA LEU A 136 7.41 4.51 19.44
C LEU A 136 6.19 3.66 19.82
N ALA A 137 6.38 2.38 20.18
CA ALA A 137 5.31 1.50 20.65
C ALA A 137 4.91 1.74 22.11
N ILE A 138 5.70 2.51 22.87
CA ILE A 138 5.43 2.85 24.27
C ILE A 138 4.82 4.26 24.29
N PRO A 139 3.55 4.44 24.67
CA PRO A 139 2.84 5.72 24.56
C PRO A 139 3.57 6.89 25.20
N GLU A 140 4.06 6.73 26.43
CA GLU A 140 4.71 7.81 27.18
C GLU A 140 6.03 8.24 26.54
N ARG A 141 6.80 7.28 25.99
CA ARG A 141 8.05 7.58 25.27
C ARG A 141 7.76 8.23 23.93
N ARG A 142 6.78 7.69 23.20
CA ARG A 142 6.33 8.24 21.93
C ARG A 142 5.91 9.71 22.10
N GLU A 143 5.08 10.03 23.08
CA GLU A 143 4.65 11.41 23.34
C GLU A 143 5.85 12.35 23.60
N SER A 144 6.79 11.93 24.45
CA SER A 144 8.02 12.70 24.72
C SER A 144 8.89 12.90 23.48
N ILE A 145 9.07 11.86 22.67
CA ILE A 145 9.84 11.91 21.41
C ILE A 145 9.17 12.87 20.42
N LEU A 146 7.86 12.73 20.20
CA LEU A 146 7.11 13.55 19.24
C LEU A 146 7.09 15.03 19.64
N ALA A 147 7.04 15.34 20.93
CA ALA A 147 7.14 16.71 21.43
C ALA A 147 8.46 17.40 21.05
N ALA A 148 9.54 16.64 20.82
CA ALA A 148 10.82 17.17 20.38
C ALA A 148 10.88 17.49 18.87
N TYR A 149 9.91 17.03 18.08
CA TYR A 149 9.87 17.20 16.62
C TYR A 149 8.48 17.66 16.12
N PRO A 150 8.03 18.87 16.51
CA PRO A 150 6.69 19.35 16.20
C PRO A 150 6.40 19.54 14.69
N ASP A 151 7.44 19.64 13.86
CA ASP A 151 7.31 19.77 12.40
C ASP A 151 7.17 18.43 11.67
N LEU A 152 7.30 17.30 12.39
CA LEU A 152 7.08 15.96 11.86
C LEU A 152 5.67 15.48 12.18
N ILE A 153 5.02 14.86 11.19
CA ILE A 153 3.68 14.30 11.35
C ILE A 153 3.81 12.78 11.53
N TYR A 154 3.59 12.31 12.75
CA TYR A 154 3.51 10.89 13.05
C TYR A 154 2.07 10.37 12.90
N LEU A 155 1.89 9.23 12.23
CA LEU A 155 0.59 8.57 12.09
C LEU A 155 0.64 7.15 12.68
N GLU A 156 -0.37 6.84 13.48
CA GLU A 156 -0.57 5.51 14.07
C GLU A 156 -2.07 5.21 14.12
N ASP A 157 -2.53 4.48 13.10
CA ASP A 157 -3.96 4.21 12.86
C ASP A 157 -4.78 5.52 12.85
N SER A 158 -4.21 6.57 12.25
CA SER A 158 -4.75 7.92 12.26
C SER A 158 -4.57 8.64 10.93
N SER A 159 -5.36 9.70 10.73
CA SER A 159 -5.33 10.55 9.53
C SER A 159 -4.79 11.94 9.81
N THR A 160 -4.22 12.55 8.78
CA THR A 160 -3.91 13.98 8.72
C THR A 160 -4.30 14.55 7.36
N THR A 161 -4.48 15.86 7.26
CA THR A 161 -4.70 16.55 5.99
C THR A 161 -3.61 17.58 5.78
N VAL A 162 -2.92 17.50 4.64
CA VAL A 162 -1.93 18.49 4.23
C VAL A 162 -2.42 19.29 3.05
N THR A 163 -1.95 20.53 2.93
CA THR A 163 -2.28 21.40 1.78
C THR A 163 -1.07 21.55 0.86
N VAL A 164 -1.23 21.18 -0.41
CA VAL A 164 -0.22 21.32 -1.47
C VAL A 164 -0.84 22.13 -2.61
N TYR A 165 -0.22 23.25 -2.99
CA TYR A 165 -0.73 24.17 -4.01
C TYR A 165 -2.22 24.57 -3.84
N GLY A 166 -2.64 24.75 -2.58
CA GLY A 166 -4.04 25.06 -2.23
C GLY A 166 -5.02 23.93 -2.49
N ARG A 167 -4.57 22.66 -2.47
CA ARG A 167 -5.38 21.45 -2.50
C ARG A 167 -5.11 20.61 -1.27
N LYS A 168 -6.17 20.08 -0.67
CA LYS A 168 -6.07 19.19 0.47
C LYS A 168 -5.81 17.77 -0.01
N LEU A 169 -4.91 17.07 0.65
CA LEU A 169 -4.70 15.63 0.54
C LEU A 169 -4.87 15.01 1.91
N THR A 170 -5.69 13.96 2.02
CA THR A 170 -5.84 13.21 3.26
C THR A 170 -4.89 12.00 3.26
N LEU A 171 -4.05 11.92 4.28
CA LEU A 171 -3.14 10.81 4.49
C LEU A 171 -3.62 9.99 5.69
N PHE A 172 -3.67 8.67 5.55
CA PHE A 172 -3.88 7.74 6.66
C PHE A 172 -2.63 6.87 6.83
N GLY A 173 -2.17 6.71 8.06
CA GLY A 173 -0.96 5.95 8.37
C GLY A 173 -1.17 4.90 9.46
N SER A 174 -0.56 3.73 9.29
CA SER A 174 -0.59 2.66 10.29
C SER A 174 0.74 1.88 10.31
N PRO A 175 1.36 1.70 11.48
CA PRO A 175 2.60 0.92 11.62
C PRO A 175 2.36 -0.59 11.54
N ARG A 176 1.09 -1.02 11.50
CA ARG A 176 0.70 -2.41 11.67
C ARG A 176 1.16 -3.28 10.49
N THR A 177 1.70 -4.46 10.78
CA THR A 177 2.12 -5.45 9.77
C THR A 177 1.81 -6.89 10.22
N PRO A 178 1.56 -7.85 9.30
CA PRO A 178 1.40 -9.24 9.69
C PRO A 178 2.65 -9.79 10.40
N ARG A 179 2.44 -10.59 11.44
CA ARG A 179 3.52 -11.04 12.31
C ARG A 179 4.58 -11.85 11.56
N ARG A 180 5.81 -11.34 11.57
CA ARG A 180 7.04 -12.03 11.19
C ARG A 180 8.10 -11.77 12.27
N GLY A 181 8.42 -12.79 13.06
CA GLY A 181 9.34 -12.64 14.19
C GLY A 181 8.70 -12.03 15.44
N SER A 182 9.47 -11.21 16.16
CA SER A 182 9.15 -10.73 17.52
C SER A 182 9.20 -9.21 17.72
N GLY A 183 9.20 -8.41 16.65
CA GLY A 183 9.09 -6.94 16.71
C GLY A 183 7.72 -6.42 17.22
N VAL A 184 7.61 -5.09 17.28
CA VAL A 184 6.40 -4.36 17.70
C VAL A 184 5.41 -4.14 16.54
N PHE A 185 4.21 -3.65 16.84
CA PHE A 185 3.14 -3.34 15.85
C PHE A 185 2.71 -4.52 14.95
N MET A 186 3.02 -5.75 15.35
CA MET A 186 2.67 -6.94 14.58
C MET A 186 1.37 -7.58 15.06
N TYR A 187 0.56 -8.05 14.12
CA TYR A 187 -0.69 -8.76 14.40
C TYR A 187 -0.67 -10.18 13.80
N PRO A 188 -1.39 -11.16 14.38
CA PRO A 188 -1.49 -12.50 13.82
C PRO A 188 -2.07 -12.51 12.40
N HIS A 189 -1.59 -13.42 11.55
CA HIS A 189 -2.14 -13.59 10.21
C HIS A 189 -3.65 -13.90 10.26
N GLY A 190 -4.45 -13.27 9.39
CA GLY A 190 -5.90 -13.47 9.38
C GLY A 190 -6.68 -12.53 10.30
N GLU A 191 -6.02 -11.84 11.23
CA GLU A 191 -6.68 -11.04 12.28
C GLU A 191 -6.61 -9.52 12.03
N ALA A 192 -6.14 -9.09 10.86
CA ALA A 192 -6.04 -7.67 10.54
C ALA A 192 -7.44 -7.04 10.44
N MET A 193 -7.68 -5.98 11.23
CA MET A 193 -8.84 -5.12 11.11
C MET A 193 -8.40 -3.73 10.65
N TRP A 194 -8.77 -3.39 9.41
CA TRP A 194 -8.41 -2.12 8.77
C TRP A 194 -9.60 -1.18 8.78
N GLU A 195 -9.49 -0.10 9.54
CA GLU A 195 -10.48 0.99 9.61
C GLU A 195 -9.95 2.23 8.88
N ILE A 196 -9.62 2.05 7.60
CA ILE A 196 -9.06 3.12 6.76
C ILE A 196 -10.23 4.02 6.30
N PRO A 197 -10.17 5.34 6.53
CA PRO A 197 -11.23 6.25 6.08
C PRO A 197 -11.38 6.29 4.54
N PRO A 198 -12.60 6.26 3.98
CA PRO A 198 -12.86 6.27 2.54
C PRO A 198 -12.26 7.47 1.78
N GLU A 199 -12.07 8.60 2.45
CA GLU A 199 -11.51 9.84 1.91
C GLU A 199 -9.97 9.84 1.81
N THR A 200 -9.31 8.74 2.17
CA THR A 200 -7.85 8.62 2.14
C THR A 200 -7.31 8.75 0.71
N ASP A 201 -6.55 9.81 0.44
CA ASP A 201 -5.82 10.01 -0.83
C ASP A 201 -4.49 9.24 -0.84
N ILE A 202 -3.77 9.24 0.29
CA ILE A 202 -2.47 8.56 0.45
C ILE A 202 -2.55 7.62 1.65
N LEU A 203 -2.39 6.33 1.40
CA LEU A 203 -2.29 5.32 2.44
C LEU A 203 -0.80 5.05 2.75
N ILE A 204 -0.46 4.96 4.02
CA ILE A 204 0.89 4.60 4.49
C ILE A 204 0.75 3.41 5.44
N THR A 205 1.31 2.26 5.08
CA THR A 205 1.37 1.09 5.97
C THR A 205 2.80 0.58 6.05
N HIS A 206 3.18 -0.09 7.13
CA HIS A 206 4.53 -0.62 7.19
C HIS A 206 4.71 -1.80 6.21
N GLY A 207 3.76 -2.75 6.19
CA GLY A 207 3.78 -3.91 5.30
C GLY A 207 3.02 -3.72 3.97
N PRO A 208 3.34 -4.51 2.92
CA PRO A 208 2.66 -4.47 1.63
C PRO A 208 1.28 -5.16 1.65
N PRO A 209 0.38 -4.82 0.72
CA PRO A 209 -0.80 -5.64 0.43
C PRO A 209 -0.38 -6.96 -0.25
N LYS A 210 -1.22 -7.99 -0.15
CA LYS A 210 -0.97 -9.30 -0.77
C LYS A 210 -0.78 -9.20 -2.28
N PHE A 211 0.13 -10.00 -2.84
CA PHE A 211 0.44 -10.17 -4.27
C PHE A 211 1.12 -9.01 -4.99
N HIS A 212 1.32 -7.88 -4.31
CA HIS A 212 1.90 -6.67 -4.90
C HIS A 212 3.12 -6.22 -4.13
N LEU A 213 4.29 -6.28 -4.79
CA LEU A 213 5.57 -5.89 -4.19
C LEU A 213 5.86 -6.62 -2.85
N ASP A 214 5.34 -7.84 -2.71
CA ASP A 214 5.31 -8.62 -1.46
C ASP A 214 6.10 -9.93 -1.59
N VAL A 215 7.31 -9.86 -2.17
CA VAL A 215 8.16 -11.03 -2.50
C VAL A 215 8.07 -12.13 -1.44
N GLY A 216 7.75 -13.35 -1.87
CA GLY A 216 7.46 -14.48 -0.97
C GLY A 216 5.96 -14.64 -0.64
N GLY A 217 5.11 -13.71 -1.08
CA GLY A 217 3.69 -13.70 -0.75
C GLY A 217 3.45 -13.24 0.69
N TYR A 218 4.28 -12.34 1.21
CA TYR A 218 4.25 -11.92 2.61
C TYR A 218 3.33 -10.72 2.89
N GLY A 219 2.61 -10.22 1.88
CA GLY A 219 1.67 -9.12 2.07
C GLY A 219 0.40 -9.54 2.83
N CYS A 220 -0.36 -8.54 3.26
CA CYS A 220 -1.61 -8.71 3.99
C CYS A 220 -2.81 -8.84 3.01
N ASP A 221 -3.59 -9.91 3.16
CA ASP A 221 -4.79 -10.19 2.38
C ASP A 221 -5.95 -9.27 2.75
N GLN A 222 -6.20 -8.99 4.04
CA GLN A 222 -7.23 -8.04 4.44
C GLN A 222 -6.88 -6.61 3.98
N LEU A 223 -5.60 -6.24 3.92
CA LEU A 223 -5.17 -4.94 3.41
C LEU A 223 -5.49 -4.82 1.91
N LEU A 224 -5.25 -5.88 1.13
CA LEU A 224 -5.66 -5.92 -0.27
C LEU A 224 -7.18 -5.78 -0.43
N GLN A 225 -7.97 -6.45 0.42
CA GLN A 225 -9.44 -6.30 0.42
C GLN A 225 -9.87 -4.86 0.75
N SER A 226 -9.19 -4.19 1.67
CA SER A 226 -9.44 -2.79 2.00
C SER A 226 -9.10 -1.86 0.84
N LEU A 227 -8.01 -2.12 0.10
CA LEU A 227 -7.66 -1.32 -1.08
C LEU A 227 -8.75 -1.36 -2.15
N TRP A 228 -9.36 -2.52 -2.41
CA TRP A 228 -10.50 -2.64 -3.35
C TRP A 228 -11.70 -1.76 -3.00
N LYS A 229 -11.86 -1.42 -1.71
CA LYS A 229 -12.92 -0.55 -1.18
C LYS A 229 -12.51 0.93 -1.19
N ILE A 230 -11.35 1.26 -0.62
CA ILE A 230 -10.92 2.64 -0.36
C ILE A 230 -10.32 3.31 -1.58
N ARG A 231 -9.52 2.56 -2.35
CA ARG A 231 -8.92 3.01 -3.61
C ARG A 231 -8.12 4.33 -3.52
N PRO A 232 -7.12 4.43 -2.62
CA PRO A 232 -6.30 5.64 -2.50
C PRO A 232 -5.53 5.92 -3.80
N ARG A 233 -5.11 7.16 -4.02
CA ARG A 233 -4.27 7.52 -5.18
C ARG A 233 -2.88 6.90 -5.09
N LEU A 234 -2.36 6.81 -3.87
CA LEU A 234 -1.04 6.30 -3.54
C LEU A 234 -1.09 5.43 -2.29
N HIS A 235 -0.35 4.33 -2.30
CA HIS A 235 -0.08 3.51 -1.13
C HIS A 235 1.43 3.30 -0.99
N VAL A 236 2.00 3.84 0.08
CA VAL A 236 3.43 3.74 0.40
C VAL A 236 3.64 2.74 1.54
N PHE A 237 4.61 1.86 1.38
CA PHE A 237 4.95 0.83 2.36
C PHE A 237 6.40 0.37 2.24
N GLY A 238 6.82 -0.54 3.12
CA GLY A 238 8.17 -1.11 3.17
C GLY A 238 8.16 -2.57 3.62
N HIS A 239 8.99 -2.90 4.61
CA HIS A 239 9.08 -4.16 5.36
C HIS A 239 9.57 -5.38 4.55
N ILE A 240 9.10 -5.54 3.31
CA ILE A 240 9.50 -6.62 2.41
C ILE A 240 10.54 -6.07 1.44
N HIS A 241 11.80 -6.05 1.86
CA HIS A 241 12.90 -5.39 1.14
C HIS A 241 13.09 -5.87 -0.29
N GLY A 242 12.97 -7.18 -0.51
CA GLY A 242 13.07 -7.77 -1.86
C GLY A 242 11.97 -7.31 -2.82
N GLY A 243 10.91 -6.70 -2.31
CA GLY A 243 9.81 -6.13 -3.08
C GLY A 243 9.98 -4.66 -3.46
N ARG A 244 11.10 -4.01 -3.12
CA ARG A 244 11.34 -2.59 -3.43
C ARG A 244 10.98 -2.26 -4.89
N GLY A 245 10.25 -1.16 -5.08
CA GLY A 245 9.90 -0.65 -6.40
C GLY A 245 8.53 0.01 -6.47
N VAL A 246 8.08 0.26 -7.71
CA VAL A 246 6.79 0.91 -7.99
C VAL A 246 5.89 -0.03 -8.79
N GLY A 247 4.72 -0.31 -8.23
CA GLY A 247 3.64 -1.06 -8.86
C GLY A 247 2.43 -0.17 -9.14
N HIS A 248 1.44 -0.74 -9.82
CA HIS A 248 0.18 -0.07 -10.06
C HIS A 248 -0.94 -1.09 -9.91
N LEU A 249 -1.91 -0.77 -9.06
CA LEU A 249 -3.14 -1.55 -8.89
C LEU A 249 -4.25 -0.82 -9.63
N ASP A 250 -4.88 -1.50 -10.60
CA ASP A 250 -6.10 -0.97 -11.22
C ASP A 250 -7.34 -1.76 -10.82
N TRP A 251 -8.50 -1.11 -10.84
CA TRP A 251 -9.75 -1.71 -10.33
C TRP A 251 -10.50 -2.50 -11.40
N SER A 252 -9.76 -3.15 -12.29
CA SER A 252 -10.30 -3.87 -13.44
C SER A 252 -10.60 -5.34 -13.11
N GLN A 253 -11.46 -5.96 -13.92
CA GLN A 253 -11.73 -7.40 -13.79
C GLN A 253 -10.50 -8.27 -14.04
N ASP A 254 -9.53 -7.81 -14.83
CA ASP A 254 -8.29 -8.57 -15.05
C ASP A 254 -7.28 -8.42 -13.91
N GLN A 255 -7.31 -7.31 -13.16
CA GLN A 255 -6.64 -7.23 -11.86
C GLN A 255 -7.19 -8.29 -10.90
N GLU A 256 -8.52 -8.33 -10.74
CA GLU A 256 -9.18 -9.32 -9.88
C GLU A 256 -8.86 -10.75 -10.32
N ALA A 257 -8.88 -11.03 -11.63
CA ALA A 257 -8.50 -12.32 -12.19
C ALA A 257 -7.02 -12.67 -11.90
N TYR A 258 -6.11 -11.69 -11.96
CA TYR A 258 -4.70 -11.90 -11.61
C TYR A 258 -4.54 -12.28 -10.13
N GLU A 259 -5.22 -11.56 -9.25
CA GLU A 259 -5.18 -11.79 -7.80
C GLU A 259 -5.79 -13.16 -7.43
N ALA A 260 -6.91 -13.54 -8.05
CA ALA A 260 -7.52 -14.85 -7.87
C ALA A 260 -6.59 -16.00 -8.34
N VAL A 261 -5.84 -15.81 -9.43
CA VAL A 261 -4.80 -16.77 -9.86
C VAL A 261 -3.67 -16.84 -8.83
N CYS A 262 -3.25 -15.71 -8.28
CA CYS A 262 -2.21 -15.67 -7.25
C CYS A 262 -2.66 -16.34 -5.94
N ALA A 263 -3.93 -16.19 -5.57
CA ALA A 263 -4.58 -16.86 -4.45
C ALA A 263 -4.81 -18.37 -4.68
N LYS A 264 -4.58 -18.87 -5.91
CA LYS A 264 -4.91 -20.24 -6.35
C LYS A 264 -6.41 -20.56 -6.32
N GLU A 265 -7.24 -19.52 -6.37
CA GLU A 265 -8.70 -19.61 -6.45
C GLU A 265 -9.17 -19.68 -7.91
N ALA A 266 -8.31 -19.26 -8.86
CA ALA A 266 -8.58 -19.32 -10.29
C ALA A 266 -7.47 -20.02 -11.08
N GLY A 267 -7.86 -20.66 -12.19
CA GLY A 267 -6.98 -21.45 -13.04
C GLY A 267 -6.63 -20.80 -14.38
N MET A 268 -6.34 -21.63 -15.39
CA MET A 268 -5.85 -21.19 -16.71
C MET A 268 -6.76 -20.19 -17.43
N LYS A 269 -8.10 -20.27 -17.24
CA LYS A 269 -9.04 -19.34 -17.85
C LYS A 269 -8.80 -17.89 -17.40
N ALA A 270 -8.60 -17.67 -16.10
CA ALA A 270 -8.29 -16.35 -15.55
C ALA A 270 -6.89 -15.87 -15.99
N ALA A 271 -5.90 -16.76 -16.01
CA ALA A 271 -4.57 -16.41 -16.55
C ALA A 271 -4.63 -15.97 -18.02
N LEU A 272 -5.46 -16.63 -18.84
CA LEU A 272 -5.68 -16.23 -20.23
C LEU A 272 -6.38 -14.88 -20.33
N GLN A 273 -7.36 -14.60 -19.47
CA GLN A 273 -8.01 -13.29 -19.38
C GLN A 273 -6.98 -12.17 -19.10
N VAL A 274 -6.06 -12.38 -18.16
CA VAL A 274 -4.97 -11.42 -17.86
C VAL A 274 -4.06 -11.20 -19.08
N VAL A 275 -3.72 -12.27 -19.81
CA VAL A 275 -2.94 -12.19 -21.05
C VAL A 275 -3.67 -11.39 -22.13
N LEU A 276 -4.94 -11.71 -22.39
CA LEU A 276 -5.75 -11.04 -23.41
C LEU A 276 -5.97 -9.57 -23.08
N ALA A 277 -6.22 -9.23 -21.81
CA ALA A 277 -6.33 -7.85 -21.35
C ALA A 277 -5.01 -7.09 -21.56
N THR A 278 -3.88 -7.70 -21.23
CA THR A 278 -2.54 -7.13 -21.45
C THR A 278 -2.26 -6.87 -22.93
N LEU A 279 -2.54 -7.83 -23.81
CA LEU A 279 -2.37 -7.68 -25.26
C LEU A 279 -3.28 -6.58 -25.82
N SER A 280 -4.54 -6.56 -25.39
CA SER A 280 -5.51 -5.55 -25.79
C SER A 280 -5.09 -4.14 -25.36
N ARG A 281 -4.52 -3.98 -24.17
CA ARG A 281 -3.93 -2.69 -23.70
C ARG A 281 -2.74 -2.27 -24.54
N LYS A 282 -1.79 -3.19 -24.82
CA LYS A 282 -0.62 -2.89 -25.67
C LYS A 282 -1.04 -2.48 -27.08
N MET A 283 -2.05 -3.16 -27.63
CA MET A 283 -2.62 -2.82 -28.92
C MET A 283 -3.26 -1.42 -28.88
N ARG A 284 -4.17 -1.15 -27.95
CA ARG A 284 -4.80 0.18 -27.82
C ARG A 284 -3.78 1.31 -27.67
N LYS A 285 -2.76 1.16 -26.81
CA LYS A 285 -1.68 2.17 -26.68
C LYS A 285 -0.96 2.43 -28.01
N ARG A 286 -0.69 1.37 -28.78
CA ARG A 286 0.00 1.46 -30.08
C ARG A 286 -0.84 2.12 -31.16
N TRP A 287 -2.14 1.86 -31.19
CA TRP A 287 -3.04 2.29 -32.27
C TRP A 287 -3.80 3.58 -31.96
N LEU A 288 -4.23 3.80 -30.71
CA LEU A 288 -5.11 4.91 -30.32
C LEU A 288 -4.36 6.06 -29.63
N ARG A 289 -3.06 5.92 -29.31
CA ARG A 289 -2.29 6.91 -28.52
C ARG A 289 -3.03 7.38 -27.25
N GLU A 290 -3.88 6.54 -26.68
CA GLU A 290 -4.64 6.86 -25.47
C GLU A 290 -3.69 7.00 -24.28
N ALA A 291 -3.55 8.23 -23.78
CA ALA A 291 -2.99 8.49 -22.46
C ALA A 291 -4.00 8.02 -21.42
N ARG A 292 -3.57 7.14 -20.52
CA ARG A 292 -4.42 6.63 -19.45
C ARG A 292 -4.82 7.81 -18.55
N ALA A 293 -6.11 8.10 -18.42
CA ALA A 293 -6.61 8.77 -17.22
C ALA A 293 -6.29 7.81 -16.05
N SER A 294 -5.45 8.25 -15.11
CA SER A 294 -4.86 7.42 -14.05
C SER A 294 -5.89 6.98 -13.01
N SER A 295 -6.82 6.10 -13.39
CA SER A 295 -7.67 5.40 -12.45
C SER A 295 -6.92 4.20 -11.89
N GLY A 296 -6.56 4.26 -10.60
CA GLY A 296 -5.80 3.22 -9.91
C GLY A 296 -5.02 3.76 -8.73
N THR A 297 -4.41 2.86 -7.97
CA THR A 297 -3.47 3.19 -6.89
C THR A 297 -2.04 2.95 -7.37
N ILE A 298 -1.19 3.95 -7.20
CA ILE A 298 0.26 3.75 -7.31
C ILE A 298 0.73 3.05 -6.02
N LEU A 299 1.41 1.92 -6.15
CA LEU A 299 1.98 1.19 -5.02
C LEU A 299 3.48 1.47 -4.96
N VAL A 300 3.99 1.86 -3.80
CA VAL A 300 5.41 2.12 -3.60
C VAL A 300 5.92 1.30 -2.43
N ASN A 301 6.71 0.27 -2.73
CA ASN A 301 7.56 -0.36 -1.74
C ASN A 301 8.87 0.44 -1.67
N ALA A 302 8.97 1.27 -0.65
CA ALA A 302 10.03 2.23 -0.44
C ALA A 302 11.19 1.69 0.41
N SER A 303 11.21 0.38 0.70
CA SER A 303 12.24 -0.26 1.52
C SER A 303 13.64 0.10 1.01
N TRP A 304 14.49 0.62 1.89
CA TRP A 304 15.89 0.85 1.61
C TRP A 304 16.71 -0.29 2.20
N TRP A 305 17.35 -1.11 1.37
CA TRP A 305 18.20 -2.20 1.85
C TRP A 305 19.54 -2.20 1.13
N GLY A 306 20.50 -1.47 1.69
CA GLY A 306 21.92 -1.55 1.34
C GLY A 306 22.26 -1.15 -0.10
N GLN A 307 23.56 -1.11 -0.40
CA GLN A 307 24.04 -0.86 -1.76
C GLN A 307 23.88 -2.15 -2.59
N PRO A 308 23.31 -2.09 -3.80
CA PRO A 308 23.39 -3.19 -4.77
C PRO A 308 24.85 -3.58 -5.04
N GLU A 309 25.07 -4.81 -5.51
CA GLU A 309 26.41 -5.38 -5.77
C GLU A 309 27.26 -4.54 -6.76
N ASP A 310 26.62 -3.64 -7.52
CA ASP A 310 27.27 -2.72 -8.45
C ASP A 310 27.69 -1.37 -7.83
N GLY A 311 27.44 -1.17 -6.53
CA GLY A 311 27.81 0.02 -5.77
C GLY A 311 26.90 1.24 -5.97
N SER A 312 25.81 1.12 -6.73
CA SER A 312 24.87 2.23 -6.95
C SER A 312 23.86 2.35 -5.80
N ALA A 313 24.12 3.19 -4.80
CA ALA A 313 23.15 3.38 -3.70
C ALA A 313 21.77 3.80 -4.25
N GLU A 314 20.75 2.96 -4.09
CA GLU A 314 19.39 3.30 -4.49
C GLU A 314 18.82 4.34 -3.50
N GLY A 315 18.40 5.50 -4.02
CA GLY A 315 17.84 6.58 -3.20
C GLY A 315 16.36 6.39 -2.85
N ALA A 316 15.73 7.47 -2.39
CA ALA A 316 14.28 7.52 -2.20
C ALA A 316 13.53 7.29 -3.53
N VAL A 317 12.35 6.68 -3.45
CA VAL A 317 11.45 6.51 -4.59
C VAL A 317 10.61 7.77 -4.74
N VAL A 318 10.57 8.37 -5.93
CA VAL A 318 9.80 9.60 -6.19
C VAL A 318 8.64 9.28 -7.12
N VAL A 319 7.44 9.74 -6.74
CA VAL A 319 6.23 9.62 -7.56
C VAL A 319 5.47 10.95 -7.58
N ASP A 320 4.92 11.30 -8.73
CA ASP A 320 4.04 12.46 -8.87
C ASP A 320 2.59 11.96 -8.92
N ILE A 321 1.72 12.48 -8.05
CA ILE A 321 0.29 12.13 -8.00
C ILE A 321 -0.58 13.32 -8.40
N PRO A 322 -1.69 13.12 -9.15
CA PRO A 322 -2.59 14.23 -9.47
C PRO A 322 -3.27 14.73 -8.20
N LEU A 323 -3.32 16.05 -8.01
CA LEU A 323 -4.06 16.68 -6.92
C LEU A 323 -5.57 16.65 -7.20
N PRO A 324 -6.41 16.64 -6.16
CA PRO A 324 -7.84 16.86 -6.32
C PRO A 324 -8.15 18.25 -6.90
N SER A 325 -9.35 18.41 -7.45
CA SER A 325 -9.85 19.70 -7.93
C SER A 325 -9.96 20.72 -6.78
N LYS A 326 -9.96 22.03 -7.06
CA LYS A 326 -10.23 23.04 -6.00
C LYS A 326 -11.63 22.74 -5.45
N GLU A 327 -11.82 22.80 -4.15
CA GLU A 327 -13.17 23.01 -3.61
C GLU A 327 -13.69 24.34 -4.17
N VAL A 328 -14.67 24.30 -5.07
CA VAL A 328 -15.39 25.49 -5.51
C VAL A 328 -16.46 25.74 -4.45
N LYS A 329 -16.30 26.80 -3.67
CA LYS A 329 -17.37 27.26 -2.77
C LYS A 329 -18.60 27.55 -3.65
N PRO A 330 -19.78 26.96 -3.39
CA PRO A 330 -20.96 27.29 -4.15
C PRO A 330 -21.18 28.80 -4.05
N SER A 331 -21.27 29.48 -5.21
CA SER A 331 -21.66 30.89 -5.22
C SER A 331 -23.07 31.00 -4.63
N PRO A 332 -23.36 32.03 -3.82
CA PRO A 332 -24.71 32.24 -3.34
C PRO A 332 -25.65 32.37 -4.55
N GLU A 333 -26.67 31.51 -4.60
CA GLU A 333 -27.71 31.62 -5.62
C GLU A 333 -28.36 33.01 -5.51
N PRO A 334 -28.53 33.73 -6.63
CA PRO A 334 -29.32 34.96 -6.62
C PRO A 334 -30.76 34.63 -6.21
N PRO A 335 -31.42 35.49 -5.43
CA PRO A 335 -32.77 35.24 -4.94
C PRO A 335 -33.73 35.01 -6.11
N GLN A 336 -34.42 33.88 -6.12
CA GLN A 336 -35.47 33.59 -7.09
C GLN A 336 -36.68 34.48 -6.80
N GLU A 337 -36.99 35.40 -7.72
CA GLU A 337 -38.25 36.12 -7.73
C GLU A 337 -39.39 35.15 -8.07
N HIS A 338 -40.28 34.92 -7.11
CA HIS A 338 -41.53 34.20 -7.38
C HIS A 338 -42.52 35.14 -8.08
N PRO A 339 -43.09 34.77 -9.24
CA PRO A 339 -44.16 35.56 -9.84
C PRO A 339 -45.46 35.38 -9.06
N SER A 340 -46.03 36.50 -8.63
CA SER A 340 -47.37 36.63 -8.07
C SER A 340 -48.43 36.28 -9.11
N PHE A 341 -49.31 35.31 -8.81
CA PHE A 341 -50.52 35.06 -9.59
C PHE A 341 -51.74 35.50 -8.80
N ASP A 342 -52.41 36.54 -9.30
CA ASP A 342 -53.71 37.02 -8.85
C ASP A 342 -54.86 36.35 -9.61
N ALA A 343 -55.83 35.90 -8.82
CA ALA A 343 -57.28 36.00 -8.95
C ALA A 343 -58.07 35.33 -10.11
N ASN A 344 -59.12 34.63 -9.64
CA ASN A 344 -60.51 34.63 -10.14
C ASN A 344 -60.86 33.78 -11.37
N GLN A 345 -61.53 32.64 -11.13
CA GLN A 345 -62.80 32.30 -11.80
C GLN A 345 -63.51 31.09 -11.15
N SER A 346 -64.83 31.12 -11.26
CA SER A 346 -65.89 30.46 -10.48
C SER A 346 -66.32 29.06 -10.97
N SER A 347 -66.67 28.19 -10.01
CA SER A 347 -67.73 27.14 -9.87
C SER A 347 -68.55 26.67 -11.12
N PRO A 348 -69.13 25.43 -11.18
CA PRO A 348 -69.79 24.75 -10.05
C PRO A 348 -69.69 23.20 -9.92
N VAL A 349 -70.18 22.75 -8.76
CA VAL A 349 -70.25 21.40 -8.17
C VAL A 349 -71.43 20.58 -8.75
N PRO A 350 -71.40 19.23 -8.70
CA PRO A 350 -72.37 18.55 -7.84
C PRO A 350 -71.79 17.41 -6.97
N SER A 351 -72.62 17.05 -6.00
CA SER A 351 -72.48 16.31 -4.75
C SER A 351 -72.24 14.78 -4.81
N VAL A 352 -71.38 14.34 -3.90
CA VAL A 352 -71.54 13.31 -2.83
C VAL A 352 -72.21 11.96 -3.14
N GLY A 353 -71.44 10.89 -2.89
CA GLY A 353 -71.92 9.56 -2.49
C GLY A 353 -70.96 8.94 -1.47
N THR A 354 -71.38 8.93 -0.21
CA THR A 354 -70.73 8.38 0.99
C THR A 354 -70.71 6.85 0.97
N LEU A 355 -69.66 6.20 1.47
CA LEU A 355 -69.75 4.98 2.31
C LEU A 355 -68.41 4.70 3.00
N ALA A 356 -68.44 4.72 4.33
CA ALA A 356 -67.35 4.38 5.24
C ALA A 356 -67.37 2.88 5.55
N LEU A 357 -66.21 2.25 5.74
CA LEU A 357 -66.05 1.04 6.55
C LEU A 357 -64.71 1.07 7.30
N ASP A 358 -64.82 0.82 8.60
CA ASP A 358 -63.81 0.78 9.65
C ASP A 358 -62.84 -0.42 9.54
N PRO A 359 -61.73 -0.41 10.30
CA PRO A 359 -60.65 -1.40 10.20
C PRO A 359 -60.85 -2.62 11.12
N THR A 360 -60.38 -3.78 10.68
CA THR A 360 -60.23 -4.98 11.52
C THR A 360 -58.74 -5.29 11.76
N PRO A 361 -58.35 -5.71 12.99
CA PRO A 361 -56.98 -6.12 13.31
C PRO A 361 -56.78 -7.63 13.13
N VAL A 362 -55.57 -8.05 12.75
CA VAL A 362 -55.17 -9.47 12.58
C VAL A 362 -53.96 -9.76 13.49
N PRO A 363 -53.87 -10.96 14.13
CA PRO A 363 -53.20 -11.13 15.42
C PRO A 363 -51.77 -11.71 15.36
N LEU A 364 -51.12 -11.66 16.53
CA LEU A 364 -49.83 -12.26 16.90
C LEU A 364 -49.92 -13.79 17.14
N SER A 365 -49.03 -14.54 16.49
CA SER A 365 -48.39 -15.81 16.91
C SER A 365 -47.30 -16.10 15.84
N GLU A 366 -46.20 -16.81 16.01
CA GLU A 366 -45.70 -17.73 17.03
C GLU A 366 -44.18 -17.87 16.81
N SER A 367 -43.50 -18.32 17.85
CA SER A 367 -42.06 -18.60 17.95
C SER A 367 -41.49 -19.57 16.89
N LEU A 368 -40.35 -19.22 16.29
CA LEU A 368 -39.45 -20.16 15.63
C LEU A 368 -38.04 -20.06 16.21
N THR A 369 -37.81 -20.86 17.25
CA THR A 369 -36.51 -21.15 17.83
C THR A 369 -35.71 -22.02 16.86
N ILE A 370 -34.73 -21.45 16.17
CA ILE A 370 -33.77 -22.21 15.36
C ILE A 370 -32.73 -22.81 16.30
N LYS A 371 -32.83 -24.13 16.56
CA LYS A 371 -31.80 -24.90 17.26
C LYS A 371 -30.54 -25.06 16.38
N PRO A 372 -29.32 -24.92 16.93
CA PRO A 372 -28.09 -25.21 16.21
C PRO A 372 -27.92 -26.72 16.00
N LYS A 373 -27.50 -27.12 14.80
CA LYS A 373 -27.18 -28.50 14.43
C LYS A 373 -25.83 -28.89 15.06
N PRO A 374 -25.71 -30.07 15.71
CA PRO A 374 -24.51 -30.43 16.46
C PRO A 374 -23.31 -30.76 15.56
N LEU A 375 -22.13 -30.32 16.01
CA LEU A 375 -20.81 -30.74 15.56
C LEU A 375 -20.66 -32.26 15.72
N ILE A 376 -20.32 -32.94 14.63
CA ILE A 376 -19.81 -34.31 14.68
C ILE A 376 -18.30 -34.21 14.90
N LEU A 377 -17.87 -34.52 16.13
CA LEU A 377 -16.52 -34.95 16.43
C LEU A 377 -16.33 -36.35 15.82
N ALA A 378 -15.38 -36.48 14.90
CA ALA A 378 -14.78 -37.76 14.56
C ALA A 378 -13.31 -37.73 14.99
N SER A 379 -13.04 -38.38 16.10
CA SER A 379 -11.72 -38.77 16.55
C SER A 379 -11.27 -40.03 15.80
N THR A 380 -10.21 -39.94 14.99
CA THR A 380 -9.35 -41.10 14.70
C THR A 380 -7.91 -40.67 14.45
N LEU A 381 -7.10 -41.14 15.39
CA LEU A 381 -5.68 -41.44 15.41
C LEU A 381 -4.96 -41.60 14.05
N THR A 382 -3.81 -40.94 13.98
CA THR A 382 -2.51 -41.38 13.44
C THR A 382 -2.47 -42.06 12.07
N ASN A 383 -2.02 -41.30 11.07
CA ASN A 383 -1.01 -41.82 10.14
C ASN A 383 -0.20 -40.67 9.53
N THR A 384 1.09 -40.63 9.87
CA THR A 384 2.11 -39.76 9.29
C THR A 384 2.39 -40.13 7.83
N PRO A 385 2.37 -39.17 6.88
CA PRO A 385 3.17 -39.25 5.68
C PRO A 385 4.41 -38.38 5.85
N LYS A 386 5.57 -39.02 5.66
CA LYS A 386 6.87 -38.36 5.45
C LYS A 386 6.80 -37.39 4.26
N SER A 387 7.66 -36.36 4.32
CA SER A 387 8.03 -35.37 3.30
C SER A 387 7.27 -34.03 3.32
N LEU A 388 7.80 -33.09 4.10
CA LEU A 388 7.62 -31.65 3.89
C LEU A 388 8.45 -31.19 2.67
N PRO A 389 7.91 -30.33 1.78
CA PRO A 389 8.65 -29.80 0.66
C PRO A 389 9.50 -28.58 1.04
N LEU A 390 10.74 -28.63 0.55
CA LEU A 390 11.83 -27.66 0.43
C LEU A 390 11.45 -26.18 0.13
N ALA A 391 10.65 -25.53 0.97
CA ALA A 391 10.29 -24.10 0.86
C ALA A 391 10.61 -23.27 2.12
N GLU A 392 11.08 -23.88 3.22
CA GLU A 392 11.47 -23.19 4.47
C GLU A 392 12.93 -22.71 4.49
N ALA A 393 13.78 -23.10 3.53
CA ALA A 393 15.23 -22.82 3.62
C ALA A 393 15.70 -21.48 3.03
N VAL A 394 14.80 -20.59 2.57
CA VAL A 394 15.18 -19.32 1.92
C VAL A 394 14.78 -18.09 2.73
N ALA A 395 13.93 -18.22 3.75
CA ALA A 395 13.53 -17.10 4.61
C ALA A 395 14.31 -17.04 5.95
N ASP A 396 14.76 -18.18 6.47
CA ASP A 396 15.48 -18.25 7.78
C ASP A 396 16.98 -17.85 7.71
N CYS A 397 17.48 -17.44 6.54
CA CYS A 397 18.88 -17.02 6.39
C CYS A 397 19.12 -15.52 6.59
N VAL A 398 18.07 -14.71 6.86
CA VAL A 398 18.21 -13.25 7.00
C VAL A 398 18.18 -12.76 8.46
N GLU A 399 17.80 -13.60 9.44
CA GLU A 399 17.73 -13.19 10.86
C GLU A 399 18.96 -13.58 11.73
N GLN A 400 20.02 -14.20 11.19
CA GLN A 400 21.15 -14.69 12.01
C GLN A 400 22.56 -14.22 11.61
N SER A 401 22.72 -13.18 10.79
CA SER A 401 24.05 -12.60 10.50
C SER A 401 24.18 -11.17 11.02
N ALA A 402 24.15 -11.01 12.35
CA ALA A 402 24.64 -9.81 13.03
C ALA A 402 25.48 -10.24 14.25
N THR A 403 26.60 -10.91 14.00
CA THR A 403 27.68 -11.03 14.98
C THR A 403 28.75 -9.99 14.65
N ALA A 404 29.06 -9.18 15.65
CA ALA A 404 29.86 -7.95 15.61
C ALA A 404 31.30 -8.12 15.06
N PRO A 405 31.92 -7.04 14.54
CA PRO A 405 33.37 -6.92 14.57
C PRO A 405 33.81 -6.36 15.93
N GLY A 406 34.59 -7.14 16.67
CA GLY A 406 35.24 -6.69 17.90
C GLY A 406 36.29 -5.61 17.61
N HIS A 407 36.28 -4.55 18.42
CA HIS A 407 37.39 -3.62 18.54
C HIS A 407 38.55 -4.28 19.31
N PRO A 408 39.82 -4.08 18.89
CA PRO A 408 40.96 -4.42 19.73
C PRO A 408 41.12 -3.35 20.81
N VAL A 409 41.21 -3.81 22.06
CA VAL A 409 41.72 -3.02 23.19
C VAL A 409 43.24 -3.02 23.06
N ASP A 410 43.82 -1.85 22.81
CA ASP A 410 45.27 -1.67 22.92
C ASP A 410 45.61 -1.29 24.37
N VAL A 411 46.43 -2.12 24.99
CA VAL A 411 47.02 -1.90 26.31
C VAL A 411 48.50 -1.62 26.07
N SER A 412 48.90 -0.38 26.32
CA SER A 412 50.28 0.01 26.63
C SER A 412 50.28 1.25 27.50
#